data_AF-A0AAI9RY49-F1
#
_entry.id   AF-A0AAI9RY49-F1
#
_cell.length_a   1.000
_cell.length_b   1.000
_cell.length_c   1.000
_cell.angle_alpha   90.00
_cell.angle_beta   90.00
_cell.angle_gamma   90.00
#
_symmetry.space_group_name_H-M   'P 1'
#
loop_
_entity.id
_entity.type
_entity.pdbx_description
1 polymer ?
#
loop_
_entity_poly.entity_id
_entity_poly.type
_entity_poly.pdbx_seq_one_letter_code
_entity_poly.pdbx_strand_id
1 'polypeptide(L)'
;NIEQAKVLIHSRPQNLSLNEIYLVALTYKNGSPEFIELFETAVSVFPDDKIANLNAASAALSRKDTLLAEKYLKRAETSTPEYENAVGVLHLLRGDYEQAKLHLNKAAESGLKQANLNLEELAKKEENIELMSKLDY
;
A
#
# COMPACT_ATOMS: atom_id res chain seq x y z
N ASN A 1 -24.05 -4.95 -13.68
CA ASN A 1 -23.91 -3.54 -14.14
C ASN A 1 -23.08 -2.80 -13.10
N ILE A 2 -22.14 -1.93 -13.50
CA ILE A 2 -21.24 -1.19 -12.60
C ILE A 2 -21.98 -0.37 -11.54
N GLU A 3 -23.11 0.25 -11.90
CA GLU A 3 -23.91 1.04 -10.95
C GLU A 3 -24.55 0.15 -9.87
N GLN A 4 -24.91 -1.09 -10.21
CA GLN A 4 -25.39 -2.06 -9.23
C GLN A 4 -24.26 -2.53 -8.31
N ALA A 5 -23.06 -2.72 -8.86
CA ALA A 5 -21.89 -3.11 -8.06
C ALA A 5 -21.52 -2.03 -7.04
N LYS A 6 -21.60 -0.74 -7.42
CA LYS A 6 -21.43 0.40 -6.48
C LYS A 6 -22.44 0.39 -5.33
N VAL A 7 -23.68 -0.05 -5.56
CA VAL A 7 -24.66 -0.16 -4.47
C VAL A 7 -24.38 -1.39 -3.59
N LEU A 8 -24.04 -2.51 -4.22
CA LEU A 8 -23.78 -3.76 -3.51
C LEU A 8 -22.54 -3.69 -2.63
N ILE A 9 -21.52 -2.93 -3.01
CA ILE A 9 -20.27 -2.88 -2.25
C ILE A 9 -20.44 -2.32 -0.83
N HIS A 10 -21.36 -1.36 -0.65
CA HIS A 10 -21.64 -0.78 0.66
C HIS A 10 -22.72 -1.52 1.45
N SER A 11 -23.42 -2.49 0.85
CA SER A 11 -24.58 -3.16 1.47
C SER A 11 -24.42 -4.67 1.61
N ARG A 12 -23.92 -5.35 0.57
CA ARG A 12 -23.70 -6.80 0.50
C ARG A 12 -22.44 -7.10 -0.33
N PRO A 13 -21.25 -6.67 0.11
CA PRO A 13 -20.02 -6.84 -0.65
C PRO A 13 -19.67 -8.32 -0.92
N GLN A 14 -20.12 -9.24 -0.07
CA GLN A 14 -20.00 -10.69 -0.27
C GLN A 14 -20.75 -11.22 -1.50
N ASN A 15 -21.67 -10.44 -2.07
CA ASN A 15 -22.37 -10.79 -3.30
C ASN A 15 -21.60 -10.35 -4.57
N LEU A 16 -20.46 -9.68 -4.41
CA LEU A 16 -19.60 -9.27 -5.51
C LEU A 16 -18.41 -10.21 -5.61
N SER A 17 -18.00 -10.51 -6.84
CA SER A 17 -16.68 -11.08 -7.10
C SER A 17 -15.57 -10.05 -6.87
N LEU A 18 -14.35 -10.51 -6.60
CA LEU A 18 -13.18 -9.64 -6.47
C LEU A 18 -12.97 -8.77 -7.73
N ASN A 19 -13.20 -9.35 -8.92
CA ASN A 19 -13.11 -8.62 -10.17
C ASN A 19 -14.15 -7.49 -10.26
N GLU A 20 -15.39 -7.71 -9.79
CA GLU A 20 -16.39 -6.64 -9.76
C GLU A 20 -16.02 -5.53 -8.78
N ILE A 21 -15.44 -5.87 -7.63
CA ILE A 21 -14.90 -4.88 -6.69
C ILE A 21 -13.81 -4.03 -7.37
N TYR A 22 -12.89 -4.66 -8.11
CA TYR A 22 -11.85 -3.94 -8.84
C TYR A 22 -12.39 -3.09 -9.98
N LEU A 23 -13.40 -3.56 -10.72
CA LEU A 23 -14.06 -2.74 -11.74
C LEU A 23 -14.72 -1.50 -11.12
N VAL A 24 -15.29 -1.61 -9.92
CA VAL A 24 -15.80 -0.45 -9.17
C VAL A 24 -14.65 0.47 -8.78
N ALA A 25 -13.51 -0.06 -8.32
CA ALA A 25 -12.34 0.74 -7.95
C ALA A 25 -11.81 1.59 -9.12
N LEU A 26 -11.81 1.04 -10.34
CA LEU A 26 -11.41 1.77 -11.54
C LEU A 26 -12.30 2.98 -11.88
N THR A 27 -13.48 3.12 -11.24
CA THR A 27 -14.35 4.30 -11.40
C THR A 27 -13.96 5.46 -10.49
N TYR A 28 -13.08 5.23 -9.52
CA TYR A 28 -12.57 6.24 -8.60
C TYR A 28 -11.16 6.67 -8.97
N LYS A 29 -10.78 7.88 -8.55
CA LYS A 29 -9.40 8.36 -8.75
C LYS A 29 -8.45 7.49 -7.93
N ASN A 30 -7.37 7.02 -8.55
CA ASN A 30 -6.32 6.28 -7.84
C ASN A 30 -5.89 7.03 -6.57
N GLY A 31 -5.93 6.35 -5.43
CA GLY A 31 -5.59 6.90 -4.12
C GLY A 31 -6.67 7.78 -3.47
N SER A 32 -7.88 7.91 -4.05
CA SER A 32 -8.98 8.56 -3.35
C SER A 32 -9.46 7.73 -2.14
N PRO A 33 -10.14 8.35 -1.16
CA PRO A 33 -10.69 7.61 -0.03
C PRO A 33 -11.59 6.45 -0.45
N GLU A 34 -12.42 6.64 -1.48
CA GLU A 34 -13.30 5.60 -2.02
C GLU A 34 -12.52 4.47 -2.67
N PHE A 35 -11.45 4.78 -3.41
CA PHE A 35 -10.56 3.78 -4.00
C PHE A 35 -9.88 2.92 -2.91
N ILE A 36 -9.46 3.55 -1.81
CA ILE A 36 -8.84 2.89 -0.66
C ILE A 36 -9.86 1.99 0.06
N GLU A 37 -11.06 2.49 0.36
CA GLU A 37 -12.13 1.75 1.04
C GLU A 37 -12.50 0.45 0.30
N LEU A 38 -12.45 0.47 -1.03
CA LEU A 38 -12.72 -0.71 -1.86
C LEU A 38 -11.71 -1.82 -1.64
N PHE A 39 -10.43 -1.51 -1.43
CA PHE A 39 -9.43 -2.53 -1.13
C PHE A 39 -9.59 -3.14 0.26
N GLU A 40 -10.06 -2.35 1.23
CA GLU A 40 -10.40 -2.87 2.55
C GLU A 40 -11.61 -3.80 2.48
N THR A 41 -12.60 -3.43 1.67
CA THR A 41 -13.76 -4.28 1.40
C THR A 41 -13.33 -5.57 0.70
N ALA A 42 -12.44 -5.47 -0.30
CA ALA A 42 -11.92 -6.62 -1.02
C ALA A 42 -11.23 -7.62 -0.08
N VAL A 43 -10.32 -7.18 0.79
CA VAL A 43 -9.61 -8.08 1.70
C VAL A 43 -10.52 -8.63 2.82
N SER A 44 -11.57 -7.89 3.19
CA SER A 44 -12.58 -8.36 4.15
C SER A 44 -13.40 -9.53 3.59
N VAL A 45 -13.77 -9.47 2.31
CA VAL A 45 -14.53 -10.53 1.62
C VAL A 45 -13.62 -11.67 1.15
N PHE A 46 -12.41 -11.35 0.71
CA PHE A 46 -11.43 -12.28 0.13
C PHE A 46 -10.12 -12.29 0.94
N PRO A 47 -10.13 -12.75 2.20
CA PRO A 47 -8.97 -12.62 3.10
C PRO A 47 -7.76 -13.47 2.70
N ASP A 48 -7.94 -14.49 1.86
CA ASP A 48 -6.88 -15.35 1.34
C ASP A 48 -6.35 -14.90 -0.03
N ASP A 49 -6.97 -13.89 -0.66
CA ASP A 49 -6.51 -13.41 -1.95
C ASP A 49 -5.26 -12.55 -1.78
N LYS A 50 -4.17 -13.00 -2.40
CA LYS A 50 -2.85 -12.39 -2.26
C LYS A 50 -2.78 -10.97 -2.81
N ILE A 51 -3.52 -10.67 -3.89
CA ILE A 51 -3.53 -9.35 -4.52
C ILE A 51 -4.37 -8.38 -3.68
N ALA A 52 -5.53 -8.83 -3.18
CA ALA A 52 -6.36 -8.05 -2.26
C ALA A 52 -5.59 -7.67 -0.99
N ASN A 53 -4.84 -8.61 -0.42
CA ASN A 53 -3.96 -8.33 0.72
C ASN A 53 -2.87 -7.30 0.39
N LEU A 54 -2.21 -7.38 -0.78
CA LEU A 54 -1.19 -6.41 -1.17
C LEU A 54 -1.77 -4.99 -1.36
N ASN A 55 -2.95 -4.89 -1.98
CA ASN A 55 -3.66 -3.62 -2.15
C ASN A 55 -4.12 -3.04 -0.80
N ALA A 56 -4.66 -3.87 0.08
CA ALA A 56 -5.07 -3.47 1.43
C ALA A 56 -3.88 -3.04 2.30
N ALA A 57 -2.71 -3.68 2.15
CA ALA A 57 -1.47 -3.22 2.79
C ALA A 57 -1.11 -1.81 2.33
N SER A 58 -1.19 -1.54 1.02
CA SER A 58 -0.90 -0.22 0.46
C SER A 58 -1.87 0.86 0.97
N ALA A 59 -3.16 0.52 1.08
CA ALA A 59 -4.19 1.38 1.69
C ALA A 59 -3.94 1.66 3.18
N ALA A 60 -3.51 0.65 3.95
CA ALA A 60 -3.13 0.83 5.35
C ALA A 60 -1.90 1.74 5.50
N LEU A 61 -0.88 1.56 4.64
CA LEU A 61 0.33 2.39 4.62
C LEU A 61 0.03 3.85 4.29
N SER A 62 -0.90 4.14 3.36
CA SER A 62 -1.26 5.53 3.05
C SER A 62 -1.91 6.26 4.24
N ARG A 63 -2.51 5.51 5.18
CA ARG A 63 -3.02 6.03 6.46
C ARG A 63 -2.02 5.89 7.61
N LYS A 64 -0.79 5.46 7.33
CA LYS A 64 0.28 5.19 8.30
C LYS A 64 -0.08 4.12 9.34
N ASP A 65 -1.04 3.25 9.05
CA ASP A 65 -1.39 2.10 9.89
C ASP A 65 -0.41 0.95 9.61
N THR A 66 0.76 1.04 10.23
CA THR A 66 1.85 0.08 10.03
C THR A 66 1.55 -1.31 10.61
N LEU A 67 0.65 -1.41 11.59
CA LEU A 67 0.27 -2.70 12.18
C LEU A 67 -0.65 -3.47 11.24
N LEU A 68 -1.65 -2.79 10.68
CA LEU A 68 -2.57 -3.41 9.75
C LEU A 68 -1.88 -3.73 8.42
N ALA A 69 -1.01 -2.83 7.93
CA ALA A 69 -0.20 -3.08 6.74
C ALA A 69 0.64 -4.35 6.86
N GLU A 70 1.35 -4.53 7.97
CA GLU A 70 2.16 -5.73 8.21
C GLU A 70 1.31 -7.00 8.26
N LYS A 71 0.11 -6.94 8.85
CA LYS A 71 -0.81 -8.08 8.88
C LYS A 71 -1.21 -8.51 7.47
N TYR A 72 -1.51 -7.57 6.59
CA TYR A 72 -1.86 -7.88 5.20
C TYR A 72 -0.66 -8.35 4.38
N LEU A 73 0.52 -7.75 4.57
CA LEU A 73 1.75 -8.18 3.86
C LEU A 73 2.10 -9.65 4.14
N LYS A 74 1.84 -10.18 5.33
CA LYS A 74 2.04 -11.61 5.64
C LYS A 74 1.24 -12.57 4.75
N ARG A 75 0.19 -12.09 4.08
CA ARG A 75 -0.70 -12.87 3.20
C ARG A 75 -0.66 -12.36 1.76
N ALA A 76 0.18 -11.38 1.46
CA ALA A 76 0.25 -10.73 0.16
C ALA A 76 1.00 -11.57 -0.87
N GLU A 77 0.88 -11.20 -2.14
CA GLU A 77 1.75 -11.72 -3.19
C GLU A 77 3.16 -11.16 -2.98
N THR A 78 4.14 -12.03 -2.78
CA THR A 78 5.51 -11.62 -2.38
C THR A 78 6.48 -11.52 -3.55
N SER A 79 6.07 -11.97 -4.74
CA SER A 79 6.93 -12.06 -5.92
C SER A 79 6.93 -10.79 -6.80
N THR A 80 6.29 -9.71 -6.35
CA THR A 80 6.10 -8.48 -7.14
C THR A 80 6.90 -7.30 -6.61
N PRO A 81 7.30 -6.35 -7.48
CA PRO A 81 7.94 -5.12 -7.02
C PRO A 81 7.04 -4.26 -6.13
N GLU A 82 5.71 -4.36 -6.27
CA GLU A 82 4.75 -3.69 -5.39
C GLU A 82 4.84 -4.18 -3.95
N TYR A 83 5.11 -5.48 -3.74
CA TYR A 83 5.34 -6.02 -2.41
C TYR A 83 6.62 -5.47 -1.78
N GLU A 84 7.73 -5.51 -2.52
CA GLU A 84 9.00 -4.93 -2.09
C GLU A 84 8.84 -3.43 -1.77
N ASN A 85 8.10 -2.69 -2.59
CA ASN A 85 7.79 -1.28 -2.33
C ASN A 85 6.97 -1.10 -1.04
N ALA A 86 5.92 -1.90 -0.84
CA ALA A 86 5.08 -1.81 0.34
C ALA A 86 5.85 -2.15 1.64
N VAL A 87 6.71 -3.17 1.61
CA VAL A 87 7.62 -3.48 2.72
C VAL A 87 8.60 -2.33 2.97
N GLY A 88 9.18 -1.75 1.92
CA GLY A 88 10.05 -0.59 2.03
C GLY A 88 9.37 0.62 2.68
N VAL A 89 8.13 0.94 2.29
CA VAL A 89 7.32 1.99 2.91
C VAL A 89 6.97 1.66 4.37
N LEU A 90 6.69 0.39 4.68
CA LEU A 90 6.44 -0.03 6.06
C LEU A 90 7.65 0.27 6.97
N HIS A 91 8.85 -0.12 6.53
CA HIS A 91 10.10 0.17 7.27
C HIS A 91 10.38 1.67 7.35
N LEU A 92 10.14 2.41 6.26
CA LEU A 92 10.27 3.88 6.22
C LEU A 92 9.40 4.55 7.29
N LEU A 93 8.14 4.14 7.42
CA LEU A 93 7.22 4.67 8.42
C LEU A 93 7.59 4.28 9.85
N ARG A 94 8.29 3.15 10.03
CA ARG A 94 8.80 2.68 11.33
C ARG A 94 10.15 3.29 11.72
N GLY A 95 10.77 4.08 10.84
CA GLY A 95 12.09 4.69 11.08
C GLY A 95 13.27 3.75 10.79
N ASP A 96 13.01 2.58 10.22
CA ASP A 96 14.06 1.62 9.85
C ASP A 96 14.53 1.90 8.42
N TYR A 97 15.37 2.92 8.30
CA TYR A 97 15.77 3.48 7.00
C TYR A 97 16.69 2.55 6.21
N GLU A 98 17.48 1.73 6.88
CA GLU A 98 18.31 0.70 6.25
C GLU A 98 17.45 -0.33 5.51
N GLN A 99 16.47 -0.92 6.20
CA GLN A 99 15.54 -1.87 5.55
C GLN A 99 14.65 -1.20 4.52
N ALA A 100 14.21 0.04 4.79
CA ALA A 100 13.45 0.82 3.81
C ALA A 100 14.22 0.96 2.50
N LYS A 101 15.49 1.40 2.56
CA LYS A 101 16.35 1.57 1.38
C LYS A 101 16.56 0.25 0.64
N LEU A 102 16.83 -0.85 1.36
CA LEU A 102 17.01 -2.17 0.76
C LEU A 102 15.82 -2.60 -0.09
N HIS A 103 14.61 -2.53 0.49
CA HIS A 103 13.39 -2.99 -0.17
C HIS A 103 12.94 -2.04 -1.29
N LEU A 104 13.01 -0.73 -1.07
CA LEU A 104 12.65 0.26 -2.09
C LEU A 104 13.59 0.19 -3.30
N ASN A 105 14.89 -0.05 -3.12
CA ASN A 105 15.82 -0.23 -4.24
C ASN A 105 15.48 -1.46 -5.08
N LYS A 106 15.16 -2.61 -4.49
CA LYS A 106 14.72 -3.81 -5.23
C LYS A 106 13.49 -3.53 -6.11
N ALA A 107 12.51 -2.80 -5.57
CA ALA A 107 11.33 -2.39 -6.31
C ALA A 107 11.66 -1.40 -7.44
N ALA A 108 12.55 -0.43 -7.17
CA ALA A 108 13.00 0.56 -8.15
C ALA A 108 13.80 -0.07 -9.31
N GLU A 109 14.69 -1.02 -9.02
CA GLU A 109 15.45 -1.80 -10.00
C GLU A 109 14.55 -2.60 -10.95
N SER A 110 13.35 -2.97 -10.48
CA SER A 110 12.30 -3.60 -11.28
C SER A 110 11.49 -2.60 -12.13
N GLY A 111 11.82 -1.31 -12.09
CA GLY A 111 11.18 -0.25 -12.87
C GLY A 111 9.95 0.39 -12.22
N LEU A 112 9.66 0.08 -10.94
CA LEU A 112 8.48 0.63 -10.27
C LEU A 112 8.70 2.11 -9.90
N LYS A 113 8.00 3.00 -10.59
CA LYS A 113 8.13 4.46 -10.40
C LYS A 113 7.83 4.91 -8.98
N GLN A 114 6.84 4.30 -8.33
CA GLN A 114 6.45 4.61 -6.96
C GLN A 114 7.60 4.35 -5.97
N ALA A 115 8.44 3.35 -6.22
CA ALA A 115 9.60 3.07 -5.38
C ALA A 115 10.64 4.19 -5.45
N ASN A 116 10.87 4.77 -6.64
CA ASN A 116 11.75 5.93 -6.79
C ASN A 116 11.24 7.14 -6.00
N LEU A 117 9.94 7.42 -6.06
CA LEU A 117 9.34 8.51 -5.28
C LEU A 117 9.50 8.27 -3.77
N ASN A 118 9.35 7.03 -3.32
CA ASN A 118 9.55 6.67 -1.91
C ASN A 118 11.03 6.77 -1.49
N LEU A 119 11.99 6.48 -2.38
CA LEU A 119 13.42 6.70 -2.13
C LEU A 119 13.76 8.19 -2.00
N GLU A 120 13.15 9.04 -2.82
CA GLU A 120 13.31 10.50 -2.69
C GLU A 120 12.80 11.00 -1.32
N GLU A 121 11.65 10.51 -0.87
CA GLU A 121 11.12 10.85 0.46
C GLU A 121 11.98 10.31 1.60
N LEU A 122 12.55 9.12 1.45
CA LEU A 122 13.53 8.58 2.39
C LEU A 122 14.77 9.46 2.48
N ALA A 123 15.35 9.87 1.35
CA ALA A 123 16.54 10.71 1.31
C ALA A 123 16.32 12.06 2.02
N LYS A 124 15.17 12.71 1.79
CA LYS A 124 14.78 13.95 2.50
C LYS A 124 14.70 13.74 4.01
N LYS A 125 14.21 12.58 4.47
CA LYS A 125 14.15 12.26 5.90
C LYS A 125 15.53 12.06 6.51
N GLU A 126 16.44 11.38 5.80
CA GLU A 126 17.82 11.19 6.24
C GLU A 126 18.55 12.54 6.38
N GLU A 127 18.42 13.42 5.38
CA GLU A 127 19.02 14.77 5.41
C GLU A 127 18.49 15.62 6.58
N ASN A 128 17.17 15.59 6.82
CA ASN A 128 16.56 16.33 7.93
C ASN A 128 17.09 15.85 9.29
N ILE A 129 17.28 14.53 9.48
CA ILE A 129 17.84 13.99 10.72
C ILE A 129 19.30 14.41 10.88
N GLU A 130 20.09 14.36 9.81
CA GLU A 130 21.49 14.79 9.85
C GLU A 130 21.59 16.28 10.23
N LEU A 131 20.76 17.14 9.64
CA LEU A 131 20.69 18.56 9.98
C LEU A 131 20.32 18.80 11.44
N MET A 132 19.30 18.10 11.96
CA MET A 132 18.93 18.20 13.38
C MET A 132 20.08 17.78 14.29
N SER A 133 20.77 16.69 13.97
CA SER A 133 21.89 16.20 14.78
C SER A 133 23.07 17.19 14.86
N LYS A 134 23.22 18.07 13.86
CA LYS A 134 24.26 19.12 13.83
C LYS A 134 23.87 20.38 14.61
N LEU A 135 22.57 20.60 14.84
CA LEU A 135 22.03 21.75 15.57
C LEU A 135 21.95 21.50 17.09
N ASP A 136 22.01 20.25 17.53
CA ASP A 136 21.99 19.86 18.95
C ASP A 136 23.39 19.92 19.63
N TYR A 137 24.38 20.56 18.99
CA TYR A 137 25.73 20.86 19.51
C TYR A 137 25.94 22.36 19.69
#